data_AF-A0A2I7N5C8-F1
#
_entry.id   AF-A0A2I7N5C8-F1
#
_cell.length_a   1.000
_cell.length_b   1.000
_cell.length_c   1.000
_cell.angle_alpha   90.00
_cell.angle_beta   90.00
_cell.angle_gamma   90.00
#
_symmetry.space_group_name_H-M   'P 1'
#
loop_
_entity.id
_entity.type
_entity.pdbx_description
1 polymer ?
#
loop_
_entity_poly.entity_id
_entity_poly.type
_entity_poly.pdbx_seq_one_letter_code
_entity_poly.pdbx_strand_id
1 'polypeptide(L)'
;MIVFEVIGGLILFAFLSLMSFIILPSLLGCFGFILFLIVFIALMVAFSASIGWFIVFVIACYAVVAVIRVIRYSQLPDYDRYLTENLNIYNDGQVHCCNCGSNQLMHVGLFGLRSKLRYYICMSCRKHLYRFKVL
;
A
#
# COMPACT_ATOMS: atom_id res chain seq x y z
N MET A 1 -17.97 16.30 6.55
CA MET A 1 -18.28 17.73 6.34
C MET A 1 -17.02 18.57 6.47
N ILE A 2 -16.39 18.63 7.65
CA ILE A 2 -15.15 19.40 7.90
C ILE A 2 -13.99 19.04 6.94
N VAL A 3 -13.75 17.75 6.69
CA VAL A 3 -12.69 17.31 5.74
C VAL A 3 -12.94 17.82 4.32
N PHE A 4 -14.20 17.92 3.89
CA PHE A 4 -14.56 18.38 2.55
C PHE A 4 -14.41 19.90 2.43
N GLU A 5 -14.69 20.66 3.49
CA GLU A 5 -14.43 22.10 3.56
C GLU A 5 -12.93 22.41 3.56
N VAL A 6 -12.11 21.64 4.28
CA VAL A 6 -10.65 21.85 4.30
C VAL A 6 -10.04 21.58 2.92
N ILE A 7 -10.46 20.48 2.26
CA ILE A 7 -10.03 20.16 0.90
C ILE A 7 -10.52 21.23 -0.09
N GLY A 8 -11.78 21.64 0.01
CA GLY A 8 -12.36 22.69 -0.84
C GLY A 8 -11.66 24.05 -0.67
N GLY A 9 -11.34 24.42 0.58
CA GLY A 9 -10.62 25.65 0.90
C GLY A 9 -9.19 25.64 0.36
N LEU A 10 -8.48 24.52 0.47
CA LEU A 10 -7.14 24.36 -0.12
C LEU A 10 -7.15 24.49 -1.64
N ILE A 11 -8.13 23.88 -2.32
CA ILE A 11 -8.28 23.98 -3.78
C ILE A 11 -8.56 25.43 -4.20
N LEU A 12 -9.44 26.12 -3.48
CA LEU A 12 -9.82 27.50 -3.79
C LEU A 12 -8.63 28.45 -3.57
N PHE A 13 -7.86 28.26 -2.50
CA PHE A 13 -6.66 29.04 -2.22
C PHE A 13 -5.55 28.79 -3.25
N ALA A 14 -5.37 27.54 -3.68
CA ALA A 14 -4.44 27.19 -4.76
C ALA A 14 -4.87 27.79 -6.11
N PHE A 15 -6.17 27.85 -6.39
CA PHE A 15 -6.69 28.47 -7.61
C PHE A 15 -6.46 29.99 -7.61
N LEU A 16 -6.75 30.67 -6.49
CA LEU A 16 -6.50 32.10 -6.32
C LEU A 16 -5.01 32.45 -6.44
N SER A 17 -4.12 31.64 -5.84
CA SER A 17 -2.68 31.89 -5.94
C SER A 17 -2.17 31.73 -7.37
N LEU A 18 -2.69 30.76 -8.12
CA LEU A 18 -2.36 30.52 -9.52
C LEU A 18 -2.83 31.69 -10.40
N MET A 19 -4.03 32.23 -10.14
CA MET A 19 -4.53 33.43 -10.84
C MET A 19 -3.67 34.67 -10.56
N SER A 20 -3.28 34.92 -9.31
CA SER A 20 -2.36 36.01 -8.97
C SER A 20 -1.01 35.86 -9.66
N PHE A 21 -0.51 34.63 -9.79
CA PHE A 21 0.75 34.32 -10.46
C PHE A 21 0.71 34.57 -11.97
N ILE A 22 -0.46 34.49 -12.61
CA ILE A 22 -0.66 34.81 -14.04
C ILE A 22 -0.86 36.32 -14.26
N ILE A 23 -1.59 36.99 -13.36
CA ILE A 23 -1.94 38.40 -13.53
C ILE A 23 -0.72 39.30 -13.31
N LEU A 24 0.12 39.04 -12.31
CA LEU A 24 1.26 39.90 -11.96
C LEU A 24 2.29 40.04 -13.10
N PRO A 25 2.71 38.97 -13.81
CA PRO A 25 3.61 39.06 -14.95
C PRO A 25 2.94 39.65 -16.20
N SER A 26 1.61 39.53 -16.34
CA SER A 26 0.86 40.12 -17.46
C SER A 26 0.82 41.65 -17.39
N LEU A 27 0.89 42.22 -16.18
CA LEU A 27 0.95 43.68 -15.95
C LEU A 27 2.31 44.28 -16.32
N LEU A 28 3.37 43.47 -16.38
CA LEU A 28 4.73 43.87 -16.80
C LEU A 28 4.90 43.88 -18.34
N GLY A 29 3.81 43.67 -19.09
CA GLY A 29 3.81 43.65 -20.55
C GLY A 29 4.26 42.31 -21.17
N CYS A 30 4.49 42.31 -22.49
CA CYS A 30 4.80 41.09 -23.25
C CYS A 30 6.07 40.36 -22.77
N PHE A 31 7.08 41.10 -22.30
CA PHE A 31 8.33 40.51 -21.83
C PHE A 31 8.14 39.74 -20.52
N GLY A 32 7.37 40.29 -19.57
CA GLY A 32 7.03 39.63 -18.31
C GLY A 32 6.21 38.36 -18.51
N PHE A 33 5.27 38.39 -19.45
CA PHE A 33 4.46 37.22 -19.79
C PHE A 33 5.29 36.07 -20.39
N ILE A 34 6.21 36.37 -21.32
CA ILE A 34 7.09 35.35 -21.93
C ILE A 34 8.00 34.72 -20.86
N LEU A 35 8.58 35.51 -19.97
CA LEU A 35 9.44 35.02 -18.89
C LEU A 35 8.66 34.10 -17.93
N PHE A 36 7.45 34.48 -17.54
CA PHE A 36 6.56 33.63 -16.75
C PHE A 36 6.27 32.29 -17.44
N LEU A 37 5.96 32.31 -18.74
CA LEU A 37 5.63 31.11 -19.51
C LEU A 37 6.82 30.13 -19.55
N ILE A 38 8.04 30.63 -19.71
CA ILE A 38 9.27 29.82 -19.68
C ILE A 38 9.45 29.17 -18.30
N VAL A 39 9.33 29.95 -17.21
CA VAL A 39 9.47 29.43 -15.83
C VAL A 39 8.38 28.40 -15.53
N PHE A 40 7.13 28.65 -15.96
CA PHE A 40 6.01 27.75 -15.75
C PHE A 40 6.20 26.42 -16.49
N ILE A 41 6.63 26.45 -17.76
CA ILE A 41 6.96 25.23 -18.52
C ILE A 41 8.12 24.47 -17.86
N ALA A 42 9.19 25.16 -17.47
CA ALA A 42 10.33 24.53 -16.81
C ALA A 42 9.92 23.83 -15.50
N LEU A 43 9.04 24.48 -14.71
CA LEU A 43 8.48 23.92 -13.49
C LEU A 43 7.60 22.70 -13.79
N MET A 44 6.72 22.75 -14.80
CA MET A 44 5.91 21.61 -15.22
C MET A 44 6.76 20.41 -15.66
N VAL A 45 7.84 20.65 -16.41
CA VAL A 45 8.79 19.60 -16.81
C VAL A 45 9.49 19.00 -15.59
N ALA A 46 9.95 19.82 -14.65
CA ALA A 46 10.57 19.36 -13.41
C ALA A 46 9.61 18.54 -12.54
N PHE A 47 8.35 18.95 -12.42
CA PHE A 47 7.30 18.19 -11.72
C PHE A 47 6.96 16.87 -12.43
N SER A 48 6.92 16.86 -13.76
CA SER A 48 6.67 15.61 -14.51
C SER A 48 7.77 14.57 -14.29
N ALA A 49 9.02 15.00 -14.23
CA ALA A 49 10.16 14.14 -13.95
C ALA A 49 10.10 13.59 -12.52
N SER A 50 9.78 14.44 -11.53
CA SER A 50 9.69 14.03 -10.13
C SER A 50 8.53 13.08 -9.85
N ILE A 51 7.37 13.26 -10.52
CA ILE A 51 6.23 12.33 -10.44
C ILE A 51 6.61 10.95 -10.98
N GLY A 52 7.35 10.88 -12.09
CA GLY A 52 7.84 9.62 -12.64
C GLY A 52 8.69 8.84 -11.63
N TRP A 53 9.66 9.52 -11.00
CA TRP A 53 10.49 8.91 -9.95
C TRP A 53 9.70 8.51 -8.71
N PHE A 54 8.70 9.29 -8.32
CA PHE A 54 7.81 8.94 -7.21
C PHE A 54 7.04 7.65 -7.47
N ILE A 55 6.49 7.48 -8.68
CA ILE A 55 5.79 6.26 -9.10
C ILE A 55 6.75 5.06 -9.07
N VAL A 56 7.96 5.21 -9.63
CA VAL A 56 9.00 4.16 -9.60
C VAL A 56 9.34 3.78 -8.17
N PHE A 57 9.49 4.75 -7.27
CA PHE A 57 9.76 4.50 -5.85
C PHE A 57 8.63 3.72 -5.17
N VAL A 58 7.36 4.11 -5.38
CA VAL A 58 6.20 3.41 -4.83
C VAL A 58 6.14 1.95 -5.32
N ILE A 59 6.39 1.73 -6.62
CA ILE A 59 6.43 0.38 -7.22
C ILE A 59 7.58 -0.43 -6.60
N ALA A 60 8.77 0.15 -6.44
CA ALA A 60 9.91 -0.52 -5.83
C ALA A 60 9.64 -0.91 -4.37
N CYS A 61 9.08 -0.01 -3.56
CA CYS A 61 8.67 -0.31 -2.19
C CYS A 61 7.62 -1.43 -2.14
N TYR A 62 6.62 -1.39 -3.02
CA TYR A 62 5.62 -2.44 -3.11
C TYR A 62 6.24 -3.80 -3.48
N ALA A 63 7.18 -3.81 -4.42
CA ALA A 63 7.90 -5.03 -4.82
C ALA A 63 8.68 -5.63 -3.64
N VAL A 64 9.40 -4.80 -2.87
CA VAL A 64 10.12 -5.25 -1.67
C VAL A 64 9.18 -5.89 -0.66
N VAL A 65 8.05 -5.25 -0.35
CA VAL A 65 7.04 -5.80 0.57
C VAL A 65 6.45 -7.10 0.05
N ALA A 66 6.18 -7.18 -1.26
CA ALA A 66 5.69 -8.41 -1.89
C ALA A 66 6.71 -9.56 -1.77
N VAL A 67 8.00 -9.29 -2.01
CA VAL A 67 9.07 -10.28 -1.86
C VAL A 67 9.17 -10.77 -0.42
N ILE A 68 9.18 -9.87 0.58
CA ILE A 68 9.19 -10.26 2.00
C ILE A 68 8.00 -11.15 2.33
N ARG A 69 6.81 -10.82 1.79
CA ARG A 69 5.60 -11.61 2.01
C ARG A 69 5.71 -13.01 1.40
N VAL A 70 6.29 -13.15 0.21
CA VAL A 70 6.55 -14.45 -0.43
C VAL A 70 7.58 -15.26 0.35
N ILE A 71 8.66 -14.63 0.82
CA ILE A 71 9.67 -15.30 1.64
C ILE A 71 9.03 -15.87 2.91
N ARG A 72 8.26 -15.05 3.65
CA ARG A 72 7.53 -15.51 4.84
C ARG A 72 6.58 -16.67 4.52
N TYR A 73 5.91 -16.63 3.37
CA TYR A 73 5.06 -17.71 2.92
C TYR A 73 5.82 -19.01 2.65
N SER A 74 7.00 -18.91 2.05
CA SER A 74 7.84 -20.09 1.77
C SER A 74 8.36 -20.77 3.04
N GLN A 75 8.56 -20.00 4.11
CA GLN A 75 9.00 -20.48 5.42
C GLN A 75 7.88 -21.13 6.25
N LEU A 76 6.61 -20.88 5.93
CA LEU A 76 5.50 -21.49 6.64
C LEU A 76 5.37 -22.97 6.28
N PRO A 77 5.15 -23.86 7.27
CA PRO A 77 4.93 -25.26 7.01
C PRO A 77 3.59 -25.49 6.28
N ASP A 78 3.51 -26.57 5.52
CA ASP A 78 2.25 -27.08 4.97
C ASP A 78 1.37 -27.65 6.09
N TYR A 79 0.07 -27.86 5.82
CA TYR A 79 -0.89 -28.37 6.80
C TYR A 79 -0.44 -29.67 7.48
N ASP A 80 -0.05 -30.67 6.68
CA ASP A 80 0.40 -31.97 7.21
C ASP A 80 1.65 -31.82 8.06
N ARG A 81 2.59 -30.99 7.59
CA ARG A 81 3.84 -30.71 8.30
C ARG A 81 3.59 -30.01 9.63
N TYR A 82 2.65 -29.07 9.66
CA TYR A 82 2.25 -28.36 10.88
C TYR A 82 1.68 -29.32 11.94
N LEU A 83 0.87 -30.30 11.52
CA LEU A 83 0.34 -31.34 12.40
C LEU A 83 1.44 -32.29 12.91
N THR A 84 2.45 -32.60 12.10
CA THR A 84 3.58 -33.43 12.54
C THR A 84 4.55 -32.69 13.46
N GLU A 85 4.74 -31.39 13.27
CA GLU A 85 5.70 -30.58 14.04
C GLU A 85 5.19 -30.20 15.43
N ASN A 86 3.88 -30.16 15.65
CA ASN A 86 3.35 -29.99 16.99
C ASN A 86 2.22 -30.98 17.30
N LEU A 87 2.52 -31.88 18.23
CA LEU A 87 1.61 -32.91 18.72
C LEU A 87 0.48 -32.25 19.53
N ASN A 88 -0.72 -32.82 19.48
CA ASN A 88 -1.93 -32.37 20.19
C ASN A 88 -2.54 -31.02 19.75
N ILE A 89 -2.20 -30.52 18.55
CA ILE A 89 -2.88 -29.32 18.01
C ILE A 89 -4.26 -29.65 17.43
N TYR A 90 -4.48 -30.90 17.00
CA TYR A 90 -5.74 -31.34 16.43
C TYR A 90 -6.57 -32.08 17.48
N ASN A 91 -7.54 -31.37 18.06
CA ASN A 91 -8.47 -31.90 19.07
C ASN A 91 -9.90 -31.56 18.63
N ASP A 92 -10.87 -32.39 19.01
CA ASP A 92 -12.31 -32.15 18.74
C ASP A 92 -12.65 -31.88 17.26
N GLY A 93 -11.87 -32.46 16.33
CA GLY A 93 -12.04 -32.29 14.90
C GLY A 93 -11.54 -30.94 14.34
N GLN A 94 -10.89 -30.10 15.14
CA GLN A 94 -10.42 -28.76 14.78
C GLN A 94 -8.91 -28.57 15.03
N VAL A 95 -8.29 -27.70 14.24
CA VAL A 95 -6.89 -27.30 14.44
C VAL A 95 -6.84 -26.09 15.37
N HIS A 96 -6.05 -26.20 16.44
CA HIS A 96 -5.81 -25.12 17.38
C HIS A 96 -4.52 -24.34 17.04
N CYS A 97 -4.30 -23.21 17.70
CA CYS A 97 -3.03 -22.49 17.58
C CYS A 97 -1.97 -23.12 18.49
N CYS A 98 -0.79 -23.46 17.95
CA CYS A 98 0.34 -23.98 18.74
C CYS A 98 0.86 -23.03 19.84
N ASN A 99 0.53 -21.73 19.79
CA ASN A 99 1.04 -20.74 20.73
C ASN A 99 0.08 -20.42 21.87
N CYS A 100 -1.22 -20.38 21.61
CA CYS A 100 -2.23 -19.97 22.59
C CYS A 100 -3.40 -20.94 22.73
N GLY A 101 -3.42 -22.06 21.99
CA GLY A 101 -4.50 -23.06 22.05
C GLY A 101 -5.84 -22.62 21.46
N SER A 102 -5.96 -21.38 20.96
CA SER A 102 -7.21 -20.89 20.37
C SER A 102 -7.56 -21.62 19.07
N ASN A 103 -8.85 -21.96 18.91
CA ASN A 103 -9.40 -22.51 17.67
C ASN A 103 -9.82 -21.42 16.65
N GLN A 104 -9.71 -20.14 17.02
CA GLN A 104 -10.07 -19.03 16.16
C GLN A 104 -8.96 -18.79 15.13
N LEU A 105 -9.04 -19.50 14.01
CA LEU A 105 -8.11 -19.36 12.89
C LEU A 105 -8.76 -18.57 11.76
N MET A 106 -8.07 -17.53 11.30
CA MET A 106 -8.45 -16.77 10.13
C MET A 106 -7.61 -17.22 8.94
N HIS A 107 -8.32 -17.44 7.85
CA HIS A 107 -7.74 -17.81 6.59
C HIS A 107 -7.53 -16.57 5.72
N VAL A 108 -6.28 -16.32 5.30
CA VAL A 108 -5.86 -15.09 4.63
C VAL A 108 -5.15 -15.42 3.32
N GLY A 109 -5.48 -14.69 2.25
CA GLY A 109 -4.80 -14.82 0.96
C GLY A 109 -3.51 -14.00 0.90
N LEU A 110 -2.48 -14.54 0.25
CA LEU A 110 -1.15 -13.91 0.15
C LEU A 110 -1.19 -12.57 -0.59
N PHE A 111 -1.97 -12.48 -1.66
CA PHE A 111 -2.11 -11.26 -2.48
C PHE A 111 -3.56 -10.75 -2.49
N GLY A 112 -4.27 -10.93 -1.38
CA GLY A 112 -5.67 -10.54 -1.23
C GLY A 112 -6.65 -11.72 -1.36
N LEU A 113 -7.95 -11.41 -1.31
CA LEU A 113 -9.02 -12.38 -1.09
C LEU A 113 -9.15 -13.45 -2.19
N ARG A 114 -8.82 -13.11 -3.44
CA ARG A 114 -8.90 -14.03 -4.59
C ARG A 114 -7.62 -14.84 -4.86
N SER A 115 -6.56 -14.65 -4.08
CA SER A 115 -5.31 -15.38 -4.31
C SER A 115 -5.46 -16.88 -4.00
N LYS A 116 -4.85 -17.73 -4.85
CA LYS A 116 -4.78 -19.20 -4.65
C LYS A 116 -3.81 -19.62 -3.54
N LEU A 117 -2.81 -18.77 -3.28
CA LEU A 117 -1.82 -18.94 -2.21
C LEU A 117 -2.38 -18.36 -0.92
N ARG A 118 -2.58 -19.20 0.08
CA ARG A 118 -3.30 -18.82 1.30
C ARG A 118 -2.60 -19.34 2.54
N TYR A 119 -2.81 -18.71 3.67
CA TYR A 119 -2.19 -19.09 4.93
C TYR A 119 -3.14 -18.81 6.09
N TYR A 120 -2.96 -19.54 7.19
CA TYR A 120 -3.78 -19.41 8.38
C TYR A 120 -3.05 -18.61 9.46
N ILE A 121 -3.80 -17.76 10.16
CA ILE A 121 -3.33 -16.94 11.26
C ILE A 121 -4.25 -17.19 12.46
N CYS A 122 -3.70 -17.27 13.66
CA CYS A 122 -4.51 -17.25 14.87
C CYS A 122 -5.05 -15.84 15.15
N MET A 123 -6.35 -15.69 15.38
CA MET A 123 -6.97 -14.39 15.68
C MET A 123 -6.59 -13.86 17.07
N SER A 124 -6.33 -14.75 18.02
CA SER A 124 -6.01 -14.36 19.40
C SER A 124 -4.56 -13.84 19.54
N CYS A 125 -3.57 -14.53 18.97
CA CYS A 125 -2.16 -14.16 19.10
C CYS A 125 -1.52 -13.62 17.81
N ARG A 126 -2.27 -13.54 16.70
CA ARG A 126 -1.80 -13.10 15.37
C ARG A 126 -0.60 -13.87 14.80
N LYS A 127 -0.31 -15.06 15.35
CA LYS A 127 0.77 -15.93 14.86
C LYS A 127 0.37 -16.59 13.54
N HIS A 128 1.28 -16.57 12.57
CA HIS A 128 1.16 -17.32 11.33
C HIS A 128 1.36 -18.82 11.61
N LEU A 129 0.49 -19.68 11.08
CA LEU A 129 0.47 -21.10 11.42
C LEU A 129 1.02 -21.96 10.29
N TYR A 130 0.25 -22.10 9.21
CA TYR A 130 0.59 -22.94 8.08
C TYR A 130 0.07 -22.34 6.77
N ARG A 131 0.66 -22.78 5.67
CA ARG A 131 0.24 -22.42 4.32
C ARG A 131 -0.71 -23.47 3.74
N PHE A 132 -1.57 -23.00 2.84
CA PHE A 132 -2.52 -23.80 2.10
C PHE A 132 -2.56 -23.32 0.65
N LYS A 133 -2.56 -24.25 -0.30
CA LYS A 133 -2.67 -23.94 -1.73
C LYS A 133 -3.97 -24.52 -2.24
N VAL A 134 -4.86 -23.63 -2.69
CA VAL A 134 -6.08 -24.05 -3.39
C VAL A 134 -5.69 -24.42 -4.82
N LEU A 135 -5.85 -25.70 -5.19
CA LEU A 135 -5.63 -26.21 -6.56
C LEU A 135 -6.61 -25.54 -7.54
#